data_AF-A0A9P1KHA6-F1
#
_entry.id   AF-A0A9P1KHA6-F1
#
_cell.length_a   1.000
_cell.length_b   1.000
_cell.length_c   1.000
_cell.angle_alpha   90.00
_cell.angle_beta   90.00
_cell.angle_gamma   90.00
#
_symmetry.space_group_name_H-M   'P 1'
#
loop_
_entity.id
_entity.type
_entity.pdbx_description
1 polymer ?
#
loop_
_entity_poly.entity_id
_entity_poly.type
_entity_poly.pdbx_seq_one_letter_code
_entity_poly.pdbx_strand_id
1 'polypeptide(L)'
;MSLKAIAMEIQRVILTNFGLFKNLEISLAPTQQNPSNITVFVGKNGAGKSSILTALATSLSWFTARLRTEKGSGNPIPENSILNSANFASIEIEVYDNNHPSENADISQIHHQFKWTLAKAQKGRKSPYNSNLNDCTRLANIYRDDLSDNDQTSLPLIAFYPVERVVLDMPLKIRTKHSFKQLDGYDNALNQGVDFRRFFEWFREREDTENESAIPQDFWNEIRPLLQTDSTVWQQLQQLNASAKDRQLTAVRTAISRFMPDLDNLRVRRKPRLYMAIDKNGETLNVAQLSQGEKSLMVLVGDIARRLAMLNPALENPLTGDGIVLIDEVDLHLHPSWQRSFCDRLIDTFPNCQFVLTTHSPLIISDCQNILVYTLNNGELQQLPSQYGQDANTVLLDVMDTSIRNETIDTELNNLLDAIQNANLTEAEQLLSQLTEKLHANHLELMKAKLLINKQKSRHAKDS
;
A
#
# COMPACT_ATOMS: atom_id res chain seq x y z
N MET A 1 9.48 11.90 -21.62
CA MET A 1 8.38 11.19 -20.93
C MET A 1 7.62 12.24 -20.16
N SER A 2 6.34 12.52 -20.48
CA SER A 2 5.55 13.40 -19.63
C SER A 2 5.31 12.68 -18.31
N LEU A 3 5.52 13.37 -17.19
CA LEU A 3 5.10 12.91 -15.87
C LEU A 3 3.62 12.47 -15.99
N LYS A 4 3.30 11.24 -15.59
CA LYS A 4 1.89 10.85 -15.41
C LYS A 4 1.36 11.78 -14.33
N ALA A 5 0.43 12.66 -14.68
CA ALA A 5 -0.05 13.70 -13.78
C ALA A 5 -0.97 13.06 -12.74
N ILE A 6 -0.44 12.76 -11.55
CA ILE A 6 -1.25 12.58 -10.35
C ILE A 6 -1.89 13.93 -10.06
N ALA A 7 -3.19 13.98 -9.82
CA ALA A 7 -3.82 15.27 -9.57
C ALA A 7 -3.56 15.78 -8.14
N MET A 8 -3.45 14.90 -7.14
CA MET A 8 -3.10 15.29 -5.76
C MET A 8 -1.98 14.41 -5.20
N GLU A 9 -0.89 15.02 -4.75
CA GLU A 9 0.29 14.31 -4.24
C GLU A 9 0.96 15.07 -3.08
N ILE A 10 1.59 14.34 -2.18
CA ILE A 10 2.52 14.91 -1.19
C ILE A 10 3.89 14.95 -1.83
N GLN A 11 4.47 16.14 -1.99
CA GLN A 11 5.80 16.28 -2.57
C GLN A 11 6.88 16.14 -1.50
N ARG A 12 6.64 16.69 -0.31
CA ARG A 12 7.62 16.73 0.78
C ARG A 12 6.97 16.63 2.15
N VAL A 13 7.69 16.00 3.07
CA VAL A 13 7.38 15.98 4.50
C VAL A 13 8.62 16.34 5.32
N ILE A 14 8.43 17.17 6.34
CA ILE A 14 9.47 17.56 7.30
C ILE A 14 8.96 17.22 8.71
N LEU A 15 9.72 16.40 9.43
CA LEU A 15 9.44 16.00 10.80
C LEU A 15 10.48 16.61 11.73
N THR A 16 10.04 17.31 12.78
CA THR A 16 10.94 17.82 13.84
C THR A 16 10.54 17.20 15.16
N ASN A 17 11.51 16.58 15.85
CA ASN A 17 11.34 15.94 17.16
C ASN A 17 10.14 14.96 17.23
N PHE A 18 9.91 14.20 16.15
CA PHE A 18 8.79 13.26 16.03
C PHE A 18 9.29 11.81 16.05
N GLY A 19 8.75 10.99 16.93
CA GLY A 19 9.17 9.62 17.16
C GLY A 19 10.64 9.56 17.58
N LEU A 20 11.49 9.01 16.71
CA LEU A 20 12.94 8.94 16.90
C LEU A 20 13.71 10.01 16.10
N PHE A 21 13.02 10.83 15.31
CA PHE A 21 13.64 11.79 14.43
C PHE A 21 13.76 13.16 15.09
N LYS A 22 14.98 13.67 15.19
CA LYS A 22 15.21 15.07 15.61
C LYS A 22 14.86 16.05 14.48
N ASN A 23 15.34 15.77 13.28
CA ASN A 23 14.97 16.46 12.05
C ASN A 23 15.03 15.43 10.92
N LEU A 24 13.96 15.31 10.15
CA LEU A 24 13.88 14.42 9.00
C LEU A 24 13.15 15.14 7.88
N GLU A 25 13.75 15.14 6.70
CA GLU A 25 13.16 15.69 5.49
C GLU A 25 13.09 14.59 4.44
N ILE A 26 11.94 14.45 3.80
CA ILE A 26 11.69 13.39 2.82
C ILE A 26 10.98 13.99 1.62
N SER A 27 11.47 13.68 0.43
CA SER A 27 10.74 13.87 -0.83
C SER A 27 10.03 12.58 -1.18
N LEU A 28 8.77 12.66 -1.60
CA LEU A 28 7.98 11.48 -1.97
C LEU A 28 7.80 11.43 -3.48
N ALA A 29 7.72 10.22 -4.04
CA ALA A 29 7.46 10.00 -5.45
C ALA A 29 6.02 10.41 -5.81
N PRO A 30 5.78 11.03 -6.97
CA PRO A 30 6.71 11.20 -8.08
C PRO A 30 7.68 12.37 -7.87
N THR A 31 8.90 12.20 -8.38
CA THR A 31 9.96 13.22 -8.37
C THR A 31 10.55 13.37 -9.78
N GLN A 32 11.36 14.41 -10.00
CA GLN A 32 12.04 14.59 -11.29
C GLN A 32 12.91 13.38 -11.69
N GLN A 33 13.47 12.67 -10.71
CA GLN A 33 14.34 11.51 -10.93
C GLN A 33 13.56 10.19 -10.95
N ASN A 34 12.36 10.17 -10.39
CA ASN A 34 11.54 8.96 -10.28
C ASN A 34 10.08 9.29 -10.65
N PRO A 35 9.62 8.93 -11.86
CA PRO A 35 8.28 9.26 -12.34
C PRO A 35 7.19 8.33 -11.79
N SER A 36 7.52 7.32 -10.98
CA SER A 36 6.52 6.45 -10.37
C SER A 36 5.82 7.12 -9.21
N ASN A 37 4.65 6.62 -8.87
CA ASN A 37 3.80 7.14 -7.82
C ASN A 37 4.05 6.42 -6.48
N ILE A 38 5.09 5.58 -6.39
CA ILE A 38 5.35 4.72 -5.24
C ILE A 38 6.65 5.12 -4.54
N THR A 39 6.53 5.40 -3.24
CA THR A 39 7.65 5.50 -2.30
C THR A 39 7.62 4.33 -1.33
N VAL A 40 8.75 3.67 -1.12
CA VAL A 40 8.89 2.53 -0.21
C VAL A 40 9.98 2.81 0.83
N PHE A 41 9.62 2.69 2.11
CA PHE A 41 10.57 2.73 3.22
C PHE A 41 10.94 1.32 3.67
N VAL A 42 12.24 1.05 3.72
CA VAL A 42 12.84 -0.18 4.26
C VAL A 42 13.77 0.16 5.42
N GLY A 43 14.09 -0.82 6.25
CA GLY A 43 14.98 -0.65 7.40
C GLY A 43 14.59 -1.54 8.57
N LYS A 44 15.47 -1.63 9.57
CA LYS A 44 15.31 -2.53 10.72
C LYS A 44 14.04 -2.21 11.54
N ASN A 45 13.63 -3.16 12.38
CA ASN A 45 12.54 -2.94 13.33
C ASN A 45 12.90 -1.79 14.27
N GLY A 46 11.94 -0.89 14.51
CA GLY A 46 12.17 0.30 15.32
C GLY A 46 12.91 1.45 14.60
N ALA A 47 13.25 1.34 13.32
CA ALA A 47 13.90 2.42 12.56
C ALA A 47 12.99 3.62 12.23
N GLY A 48 11.69 3.55 12.53
CA GLY A 48 10.76 4.69 12.42
C GLY A 48 9.91 4.73 11.15
N LYS A 49 9.88 3.65 10.37
CA LYS A 49 9.05 3.50 9.16
C LYS A 49 7.57 3.82 9.43
N SER A 50 6.96 3.13 10.40
CA SER A 50 5.57 3.35 10.82
C SER A 50 5.34 4.76 11.37
N SER A 51 6.35 5.36 12.01
CA SER A 51 6.28 6.73 12.51
C SER A 51 6.12 7.74 11.37
N ILE A 52 6.80 7.55 10.24
CA ILE A 52 6.67 8.41 9.06
C ILE A 52 5.24 8.36 8.50
N LEU A 53 4.69 7.15 8.29
CA LEU A 53 3.31 6.99 7.80
C LEU A 53 2.29 7.55 8.80
N THR A 54 2.50 7.33 10.10
CA THR A 54 1.64 7.89 11.16
C THR A 54 1.68 9.42 11.16
N ALA A 55 2.85 10.03 10.92
CA ALA A 55 2.98 11.48 10.80
C ALA A 55 2.20 12.03 9.60
N LEU A 56 2.35 11.40 8.43
CA LEU A 56 1.58 11.74 7.23
C LEU A 56 0.08 11.61 7.48
N ALA A 57 -0.38 10.48 8.04
CA ALA A 57 -1.78 10.25 8.38
C ALA A 57 -2.33 11.27 9.37
N THR A 58 -1.55 11.62 10.40
CA THR A 58 -1.90 12.66 11.37
C THR A 58 -2.09 14.00 10.68
N SER A 59 -1.18 14.38 9.79
CA SER A 59 -1.27 15.64 9.03
C SER A 59 -2.48 15.68 8.09
N LEU A 60 -2.67 14.63 7.30
CA LEU A 60 -3.78 14.51 6.35
C LEU A 60 -5.16 14.42 7.04
N SER A 61 -5.22 13.97 8.30
CA SER A 61 -6.48 13.90 9.04
C SER A 61 -7.15 15.27 9.17
N TRP A 62 -6.38 16.35 9.25
CA TRP A 62 -6.91 17.71 9.28
C TRP A 62 -7.56 18.11 7.96
N PHE A 63 -6.95 17.72 6.83
CA PHE A 63 -7.53 17.95 5.51
C PHE A 63 -8.86 17.20 5.38
N THR A 64 -8.90 15.89 5.68
CA THR A 64 -10.15 15.10 5.59
C THR A 64 -11.25 15.60 6.54
N ALA A 65 -10.90 16.04 7.76
CA ALA A 65 -11.87 16.59 8.70
C ALA A 65 -12.44 17.92 8.20
N ARG A 66 -11.59 18.76 7.62
CA ARG A 66 -11.97 20.06 7.08
C ARG A 66 -12.70 19.96 5.77
N LEU A 67 -12.45 18.95 4.95
CA LEU A 67 -13.24 18.68 3.75
C LEU A 67 -14.68 18.32 4.15
N ARG A 68 -14.86 17.54 5.22
CA ARG A 68 -16.20 17.19 5.75
C ARG A 68 -16.94 18.35 6.43
N THR A 69 -16.23 19.24 7.13
CA THR A 69 -16.85 20.31 7.94
C THR A 69 -15.94 21.54 8.04
N GLU A 70 -16.47 22.77 8.03
CA GLU A 70 -15.66 24.01 7.96
C GLU A 70 -14.59 24.15 9.02
N LYS A 71 -14.91 23.69 10.22
CA LYS A 71 -14.04 23.75 11.38
C LYS A 71 -13.65 22.36 11.87
N GLY A 72 -13.64 21.38 10.95
CA GLY A 72 -13.23 20.02 11.25
C GLY A 72 -11.84 19.99 11.88
N SER A 73 -11.73 19.27 12.99
CA SER A 73 -10.46 19.03 13.66
C SER A 73 -9.96 17.65 13.29
N GLY A 74 -8.74 17.58 12.77
CA GLY A 74 -8.03 16.33 12.62
C GLY A 74 -7.49 15.82 13.95
N ASN A 75 -6.72 14.75 13.89
CA ASN A 75 -6.00 14.21 15.02
C ASN A 75 -4.81 15.13 15.37
N PRO A 76 -4.66 15.55 16.63
CA PRO A 76 -3.45 16.21 17.06
C PRO A 76 -2.27 15.23 17.06
N ILE A 77 -1.04 15.75 17.01
CA ILE A 77 0.16 14.95 17.27
C ILE A 77 0.03 14.31 18.66
N PRO A 78 0.11 12.97 18.79
CA PRO A 78 0.09 12.30 20.07
C PRO A 78 1.29 12.74 20.93
N GLU A 79 1.07 12.98 22.21
CA GLU A 79 2.13 13.47 23.12
C GLU A 79 3.26 12.42 23.28
N ASN A 80 2.92 11.14 23.22
CA ASN A 80 3.87 10.03 23.22
C ASN A 80 4.66 9.88 21.90
N SER A 81 4.29 10.62 20.85
CA SER A 81 5.07 10.70 19.61
C SER A 81 6.11 11.82 19.63
N ILE A 82 6.19 12.62 20.71
CA ILE A 82 7.26 13.62 20.87
C ILE A 82 8.55 12.89 21.26
N LEU A 83 9.66 13.21 20.59
CA LEU A 83 10.98 12.68 20.90
C LEU A 83 11.30 12.91 22.39
N ASN A 84 11.73 11.87 23.10
CA ASN A 84 11.90 11.89 24.56
C ASN A 84 12.80 13.02 25.09
N SER A 85 13.79 13.46 24.30
CA SER A 85 14.71 14.54 24.65
C SER A 85 14.20 15.93 24.27
N ALA A 86 13.00 16.04 23.69
CA ALA A 86 12.41 17.26 23.19
C ALA A 86 11.12 17.65 23.94
N ASN A 87 10.80 18.93 23.90
CA ASN A 87 9.62 19.50 24.55
C ASN A 87 8.44 19.71 23.59
N PHE A 88 8.63 19.44 22.30
CA PHE A 88 7.65 19.64 21.25
C PHE A 88 7.95 18.75 20.06
N ALA A 89 6.96 18.53 19.20
CA ALA A 89 7.12 17.93 17.88
C ALA A 89 6.38 18.78 16.83
N SER A 90 6.85 18.75 15.59
CA SER A 90 6.12 19.29 14.44
C SER A 90 6.17 18.37 13.23
N ILE A 91 5.10 18.44 12.44
CA ILE A 91 4.95 17.76 11.16
C ILE A 91 4.57 18.84 10.15
N GLU A 92 5.34 18.97 9.09
CA GLU A 92 5.06 19.87 7.97
C GLU A 92 4.96 19.05 6.69
N ILE A 93 3.93 19.29 5.89
CA ILE A 93 3.78 18.66 4.58
C ILE A 93 3.51 19.69 3.49
N GLU A 94 4.05 19.41 2.32
CA GLU A 94 3.85 20.17 1.09
C GLU A 94 3.09 19.28 0.11
N VAL A 95 1.88 19.70 -0.24
CA VAL A 95 0.95 18.97 -1.12
C VAL A 95 0.78 19.76 -2.39
N TYR A 96 0.81 19.07 -3.52
CA TYR A 96 0.52 19.61 -4.83
C TYR A 96 -0.85 19.12 -5.29
N ASP A 97 -1.68 20.04 -5.79
CA ASP A 97 -2.99 19.74 -6.37
C ASP A 97 -3.13 20.41 -7.74
N ASN A 98 -3.20 19.60 -8.80
CA ASN A 98 -3.32 20.04 -10.19
C ASN A 98 -4.77 20.38 -10.58
N ASN A 99 -5.75 19.85 -9.86
CA ASN A 99 -7.17 20.07 -10.17
C ASN A 99 -7.59 21.50 -9.81
N HIS A 100 -7.00 22.07 -8.75
CA HIS A 100 -7.44 23.34 -8.18
C HIS A 100 -6.29 24.34 -8.06
N PRO A 101 -6.04 25.15 -9.10
CA PRO A 101 -5.10 26.25 -9.01
C PRO A 101 -5.53 27.25 -7.93
N SER A 102 -4.66 27.59 -6.98
CA SER A 102 -4.96 28.58 -5.94
C SER A 102 -5.10 29.98 -6.56
N GLU A 103 -6.30 30.56 -6.52
CA GLU A 103 -6.52 31.99 -6.73
C GLU A 103 -6.13 32.76 -5.46
N ASN A 104 -4.86 33.17 -5.34
CA ASN A 104 -4.41 34.28 -4.46
C ASN A 104 -2.91 34.54 -4.60
N ALA A 105 -2.54 35.18 -5.71
CA ALA A 105 -1.42 36.10 -5.90
C ALA A 105 -1.53 36.61 -7.34
N ASP A 106 -0.94 37.76 -7.67
CA ASP A 106 -0.95 38.39 -9.00
C ASP A 106 -1.03 37.39 -10.18
N ILE A 107 -1.81 37.75 -11.20
CA ILE A 107 -2.23 37.02 -12.45
C ILE A 107 -1.08 36.30 -13.21
N SER A 108 0.15 36.34 -12.71
CA SER A 108 1.35 35.64 -13.17
C SER A 108 1.72 34.33 -12.44
N GLN A 109 1.10 33.94 -11.31
CA GLN A 109 1.45 32.68 -10.62
C GLN A 109 0.23 31.95 -10.05
N ILE A 110 -0.34 31.05 -10.86
CA ILE A 110 -1.23 30.00 -10.39
C ILE A 110 -0.43 29.08 -9.43
N HIS A 111 -0.79 29.04 -8.14
CA HIS A 111 -0.12 28.20 -7.15
C HIS A 111 -0.85 26.87 -6.96
N HIS A 112 -0.25 25.77 -7.39
CA HIS A 112 -0.75 24.41 -7.16
C HIS A 112 -0.21 23.79 -5.86
N GLN A 113 0.57 24.54 -5.08
CA GLN A 113 1.20 24.06 -3.86
C GLN A 113 0.49 24.58 -2.61
N PHE A 114 0.28 23.66 -1.67
CA PHE A 114 -0.39 23.89 -0.39
C PHE A 114 0.49 23.36 0.72
N LYS A 115 0.80 24.21 1.71
CA LYS A 115 1.71 23.87 2.79
C LYS A 115 1.06 24.08 4.14
N TRP A 116 1.14 23.06 5.00
CA TRP A 116 0.67 23.21 6.37
C TRP A 116 1.54 22.47 7.39
N THR A 117 1.51 23.00 8.61
CA THR A 117 2.34 22.56 9.71
C THR A 117 1.46 22.28 10.93
N LEU A 118 1.63 21.11 11.52
CA LEU A 118 1.10 20.77 12.84
C LEU A 118 2.22 20.87 13.86
N ALA A 119 1.95 21.49 15.00
CA ALA A 119 2.88 21.54 16.12
C ALA A 119 2.18 21.14 17.42
N LYS A 120 2.91 20.44 18.29
CA LYS A 120 2.44 20.05 19.61
C LYS A 120 3.55 20.21 20.63
N ALA A 121 3.29 21.00 21.67
CA ALA A 121 4.12 21.06 22.86
C ALA A 121 3.72 19.95 23.84
N GLN A 122 4.71 19.41 24.56
CA GLN A 122 4.50 18.61 25.75
C GLN A 122 3.77 19.43 26.81
N LYS A 123 2.90 18.80 27.60
CA LYS A 123 2.15 19.48 28.66
C LYS A 123 3.10 20.20 29.62
N GLY A 124 2.82 21.47 29.87
CA GLY A 124 3.64 22.32 30.74
C GLY A 124 4.92 22.87 30.11
N ARG A 125 5.18 22.60 28.82
CA ARG A 125 6.34 23.13 28.08
C ARG A 125 5.92 24.12 26.99
N LYS A 126 6.87 24.94 26.53
CA LYS A 126 6.69 25.85 25.39
C LYS A 126 7.22 25.20 24.12
N SER A 127 6.55 25.46 22.99
CA SER A 127 7.01 25.13 21.64
C SER A 127 7.38 26.42 20.90
N PRO A 128 8.48 26.44 20.13
CA PRO A 128 8.77 27.55 19.21
C PRO A 128 7.91 27.49 17.94
N TYR A 129 7.31 26.34 17.63
CA TYR A 129 6.41 26.14 16.49
C TYR A 129 4.95 26.26 16.91
N ASN A 130 4.15 26.88 16.03
CA ASN A 130 2.70 26.89 16.10
C ASN A 130 2.13 26.15 14.88
N SER A 131 0.99 25.50 15.06
CA SER A 131 0.28 24.92 13.92
C SER A 131 -0.18 26.03 12.97
N ASN A 132 0.09 25.86 11.69
CA ASN A 132 -0.44 26.70 10.61
C ASN A 132 -1.18 25.80 9.63
N LEU A 133 -2.50 25.99 9.52
CA LEU A 133 -3.36 25.18 8.68
C LEU A 133 -4.09 26.03 7.62
N ASN A 134 -3.57 27.20 7.27
CA ASN A 134 -4.25 28.12 6.36
C ASN A 134 -4.45 27.49 4.97
N ASP A 135 -3.39 26.94 4.38
CA ASP A 135 -3.47 26.28 3.07
C ASP A 135 -4.28 24.99 3.12
N CYS A 136 -4.23 24.27 4.25
CA CYS A 136 -5.09 23.11 4.48
C CYS A 136 -6.58 23.50 4.48
N THR A 137 -6.95 24.62 5.15
CA THR A 137 -8.31 25.18 5.07
C THR A 137 -8.63 25.57 3.63
N ARG A 138 -7.72 26.28 2.96
CA ARG A 138 -7.94 26.80 1.60
C ARG A 138 -8.22 25.66 0.63
N LEU A 139 -7.40 24.62 0.62
CA LEU A 139 -7.59 23.44 -0.23
C LEU A 139 -8.91 22.73 0.09
N ALA A 140 -9.23 22.54 1.38
CA ALA A 140 -10.48 21.90 1.78
C ALA A 140 -11.72 22.75 1.42
N ASN A 141 -11.61 24.09 1.40
CA ASN A 141 -12.68 24.98 0.95
C ASN A 141 -12.94 24.78 -0.54
N ILE A 142 -11.90 24.74 -1.37
CA ILE A 142 -12.08 24.58 -2.83
C ILE A 142 -12.88 23.32 -3.13
N TYR A 143 -12.46 22.15 -2.59
CA TYR A 143 -13.20 20.90 -2.76
C TYR A 143 -14.65 20.96 -2.24
N ARG A 144 -14.95 21.79 -1.25
CA ARG A 144 -16.32 21.96 -0.77
C ARG A 144 -17.15 22.89 -1.63
N ASP A 145 -16.53 23.93 -2.17
CA ASP A 145 -17.19 24.84 -3.09
C ASP A 145 -17.59 24.03 -4.34
N ASP A 146 -16.69 23.19 -4.86
CA ASP A 146 -16.98 22.28 -5.98
C ASP A 146 -18.05 21.23 -5.66
N LEU A 147 -18.10 20.72 -4.41
CA LEU A 147 -19.18 19.84 -3.95
C LEU A 147 -20.51 20.58 -3.80
N SER A 148 -20.48 21.84 -3.38
CA SER A 148 -21.68 22.67 -3.22
C SER A 148 -22.30 23.01 -4.58
N ASP A 149 -21.45 23.17 -5.60
CA ASP A 149 -21.86 23.38 -6.98
C ASP A 149 -22.31 22.06 -7.65
N ASN A 150 -21.66 20.94 -7.32
CA ASN A 150 -21.99 19.62 -7.86
C ASN A 150 -21.76 18.50 -6.83
N ASP A 151 -22.87 17.92 -6.34
CA ASP A 151 -22.90 16.79 -5.41
C ASP A 151 -22.25 15.49 -5.94
N GLN A 152 -21.74 15.47 -7.19
CA GLN A 152 -21.04 14.34 -7.80
C GLN A 152 -19.57 14.64 -8.12
N THR A 153 -19.06 15.80 -7.71
CA THR A 153 -17.66 16.20 -7.87
C THR A 153 -16.73 15.14 -7.29
N SER A 154 -15.70 14.75 -8.06
CA SER A 154 -14.69 13.77 -7.64
C SER A 154 -13.88 14.27 -6.45
N LEU A 155 -13.61 13.37 -5.50
CA LEU A 155 -12.82 13.67 -4.30
C LEU A 155 -11.60 12.77 -4.18
N PRO A 156 -10.44 13.30 -3.73
CA PRO A 156 -9.22 12.53 -3.63
C PRO A 156 -9.33 11.48 -2.51
N LEU A 157 -8.98 10.23 -2.79
CA LEU A 157 -8.85 9.22 -1.75
C LEU A 157 -7.72 9.60 -0.80
N ILE A 158 -7.98 9.60 0.50
CA ILE A 158 -6.94 9.72 1.53
C ILE A 158 -7.13 8.57 2.51
N ALA A 159 -6.20 7.61 2.51
CA ALA A 159 -6.31 6.41 3.34
C ALA A 159 -4.97 5.98 3.95
N PHE A 160 -5.03 5.43 5.16
CA PHE A 160 -3.91 4.84 5.88
C PHE A 160 -4.31 3.45 6.39
N TYR A 161 -3.49 2.46 6.03
CA TYR A 161 -3.66 1.07 6.40
C TYR A 161 -2.52 0.66 7.35
N PRO A 162 -2.74 0.71 8.69
CA PRO A 162 -1.75 0.31 9.68
C PRO A 162 -1.52 -1.21 9.69
N VAL A 163 -0.59 -1.67 10.52
CA VAL A 163 -0.25 -3.09 10.71
C VAL A 163 -1.45 -3.89 11.22
N GLU A 164 -2.26 -3.32 12.12
CA GLU A 164 -3.44 -3.97 12.73
C GLU A 164 -4.64 -4.13 11.77
N ARG A 165 -4.44 -4.00 10.46
CA ARG A 165 -5.49 -4.16 9.43
C ARG A 165 -6.00 -5.59 9.24
N VAL A 166 -5.48 -6.56 9.98
CA VAL A 166 -5.84 -7.98 9.85
C VAL A 166 -7.29 -8.21 10.28
N VAL A 167 -8.10 -8.75 9.36
CA VAL A 167 -9.50 -9.10 9.64
C VAL A 167 -9.53 -10.37 10.49
N LEU A 168 -9.57 -10.21 11.81
CA LEU A 168 -9.56 -11.33 12.76
C LEU A 168 -10.91 -12.05 12.87
N ASP A 169 -12.03 -11.35 12.64
CA ASP A 169 -13.35 -11.95 12.76
C ASP A 169 -14.36 -11.30 11.79
N MET A 170 -15.28 -12.11 11.25
CA MET A 170 -16.34 -11.68 10.33
C MET A 170 -17.70 -11.73 11.03
N PRO A 171 -18.00 -10.78 11.94
CA PRO A 171 -19.27 -10.81 12.66
C PRO A 171 -20.44 -10.55 11.72
N LEU A 172 -21.32 -11.55 11.55
CA LEU A 172 -22.49 -11.51 10.67
C LEU A 172 -23.68 -10.70 11.25
N LYS A 173 -23.62 -10.25 12.51
CA LYS A 173 -24.72 -9.55 13.18
C LYS A 173 -24.58 -8.04 13.05
N ILE A 174 -25.44 -7.44 12.22
CA ILE A 174 -25.58 -6.00 12.05
C ILE A 174 -26.24 -5.43 13.31
N ARG A 175 -25.49 -4.68 14.11
CA ARG A 175 -26.02 -3.99 15.32
C ARG A 175 -26.42 -2.53 15.07
N THR A 176 -25.96 -1.94 13.97
CA THR A 176 -26.11 -0.52 13.59
C THR A 176 -26.17 -0.40 12.07
N LYS A 177 -27.08 0.42 11.52
CA LYS A 177 -27.09 0.76 10.08
C LYS A 177 -26.03 1.84 9.82
N HIS A 178 -25.13 1.60 8.87
CA HIS A 178 -24.20 2.60 8.35
C HIS A 178 -24.81 3.33 7.14
N SER A 179 -24.41 4.58 6.91
CA SER A 179 -24.66 5.28 5.64
C SER A 179 -23.48 5.10 4.70
N PHE A 180 -23.75 5.17 3.40
CA PHE A 180 -22.74 5.07 2.35
C PHE A 180 -22.85 6.21 1.35
N LYS A 181 -22.83 7.44 1.87
CA LYS A 181 -22.74 8.67 1.06
C LYS A 181 -21.32 8.87 0.56
N GLN A 182 -21.13 9.78 -0.39
CA GLN A 182 -19.83 10.09 -0.98
C GLN A 182 -18.75 10.40 0.08
N LEU A 183 -19.01 11.33 1.00
CA LEU A 183 -18.08 11.72 2.07
C LEU A 183 -17.83 10.61 3.11
N ASP A 184 -18.70 9.59 3.20
CA ASP A 184 -18.48 8.43 4.08
C ASP A 184 -17.29 7.59 3.60
N GLY A 185 -16.78 7.83 2.38
CA GLY A 185 -15.49 7.32 1.91
C GLY A 185 -14.30 7.69 2.79
N TYR A 186 -14.38 8.79 3.55
CA TYR A 186 -13.34 9.21 4.51
C TYR A 186 -13.53 8.64 5.92
N ASP A 187 -14.64 7.95 6.21
CA ASP A 187 -14.86 7.40 7.53
C ASP A 187 -13.78 6.39 7.89
N ASN A 188 -13.16 6.61 9.06
CA ASN A 188 -12.05 5.83 9.60
C ASN A 188 -10.85 5.67 8.65
N ALA A 189 -10.77 6.45 7.56
CA ALA A 189 -9.77 6.25 6.52
C ALA A 189 -8.33 6.42 7.01
N LEU A 190 -8.13 7.19 8.09
CA LEU A 190 -6.80 7.49 8.65
C LEU A 190 -6.60 6.99 10.09
N ASN A 191 -7.61 6.32 10.68
CA ASN A 191 -7.65 6.01 12.12
C ASN A 191 -7.69 4.52 12.44
N GLN A 192 -8.31 3.73 11.58
CA GLN A 192 -8.48 2.29 11.80
C GLN A 192 -8.17 1.58 10.48
N GLY A 193 -7.64 0.36 10.58
CA GLY A 193 -7.43 -0.51 9.42
C GLY A 193 -8.75 -0.88 8.74
N VAL A 194 -8.70 -1.91 7.90
CA VAL A 194 -9.85 -2.23 7.06
C VAL A 194 -11.02 -2.81 7.87
N ASP A 195 -12.20 -2.19 7.77
CA ASP A 195 -13.44 -2.70 8.37
C ASP A 195 -14.20 -3.58 7.37
N PHE A 196 -13.98 -4.90 7.47
CA PHE A 196 -14.67 -5.87 6.61
C PHE A 196 -16.19 -5.82 6.75
N ARG A 197 -16.72 -5.47 7.93
CA ARG A 197 -18.17 -5.40 8.14
C ARG A 197 -18.77 -4.27 7.33
N ARG A 198 -18.15 -3.09 7.33
CA ARG A 198 -18.58 -1.97 6.47
C ARG A 198 -18.45 -2.31 4.99
N PHE A 199 -17.36 -2.97 4.59
CA PHE A 199 -17.18 -3.45 3.22
C PHE A 199 -18.31 -4.41 2.81
N PHE A 200 -18.63 -5.41 3.64
CA PHE A 200 -19.69 -6.39 3.37
C PHE A 200 -21.07 -5.72 3.30
N GLU A 201 -21.39 -4.84 4.24
CA GLU A 201 -22.67 -4.11 4.26
C GLU A 201 -22.83 -3.23 3.02
N TRP A 202 -21.79 -2.48 2.64
CA TRP A 202 -21.76 -1.66 1.43
C TRP A 202 -21.91 -2.50 0.16
N PHE A 203 -21.13 -3.58 0.04
CA PHE A 203 -21.12 -4.44 -1.14
C PHE A 203 -22.51 -5.05 -1.35
N ARG A 204 -23.14 -5.52 -0.27
CA ARG A 204 -24.50 -6.04 -0.30
C ARG A 204 -25.50 -4.98 -0.75
N GLU A 205 -25.44 -3.77 -0.20
CA GLU A 205 -26.36 -2.68 -0.58
C GLU A 205 -26.23 -2.29 -2.06
N ARG A 206 -25.00 -2.23 -2.58
CA ARG A 206 -24.78 -2.00 -4.02
C ARG A 206 -25.27 -3.16 -4.89
N GLU A 207 -25.02 -4.40 -4.48
CA GLU A 207 -25.50 -5.58 -5.20
C GLU A 207 -27.03 -5.73 -5.14
N ASP A 208 -27.67 -5.35 -4.03
CA ASP A 208 -29.13 -5.29 -3.91
C ASP A 208 -29.68 -4.26 -4.91
N THR A 209 -29.09 -3.06 -4.96
CA THR A 209 -29.48 -2.01 -5.91
C THR A 209 -29.25 -2.42 -7.37
N GLU A 210 -28.13 -3.09 -7.67
CA GLU A 210 -27.83 -3.65 -8.99
C GLU A 210 -28.87 -4.69 -9.39
N ASN A 211 -29.24 -5.61 -8.48
CA ASN A 211 -30.24 -6.64 -8.76
C ASN A 211 -31.66 -6.08 -8.92
N GLU A 212 -32.02 -5.01 -8.21
CA GLU A 212 -33.30 -4.31 -8.39
C GLU A 212 -33.39 -3.59 -9.74
N SER A 213 -32.24 -3.08 -10.22
CA SER A 213 -32.16 -2.34 -11.50
C SER A 213 -31.88 -3.26 -12.69
N ALA A 214 -31.35 -4.46 -12.44
CA ALA A 214 -30.97 -5.41 -13.47
C ALA A 214 -32.21 -6.08 -14.08
N ILE A 215 -32.18 -6.22 -15.40
CA ILE A 215 -33.17 -7.00 -16.13
C ILE A 215 -33.01 -8.49 -15.74
N PRO A 216 -34.08 -9.17 -15.29
CA PRO A 216 -34.01 -10.57 -14.86
C PRO A 216 -33.40 -11.47 -15.94
N GLN A 217 -32.62 -12.47 -15.52
CA GLN A 217 -31.98 -13.44 -16.43
C GLN A 217 -33.00 -14.16 -17.32
N ASP A 218 -34.21 -14.39 -16.82
CA ASP A 218 -35.30 -15.07 -17.54
C ASP A 218 -35.77 -14.26 -18.74
N PHE A 219 -35.85 -12.92 -18.61
CA PHE A 219 -36.14 -12.03 -19.74
C PHE A 219 -35.06 -12.13 -20.82
N TRP A 220 -33.78 -12.21 -20.43
CA TRP A 220 -32.68 -12.42 -21.38
C TRP A 220 -32.77 -13.77 -22.08
N ASN A 221 -33.15 -14.83 -21.35
CA ASN A 221 -33.33 -16.16 -21.91
C ASN A 221 -34.49 -16.23 -22.91
N GLU A 222 -35.56 -15.46 -22.67
CA GLU A 222 -36.73 -15.37 -23.57
C GLU A 222 -36.48 -14.50 -24.80
N ILE A 223 -35.73 -13.39 -24.67
CA ILE A 223 -35.41 -12.50 -25.79
C ILE A 223 -34.29 -13.03 -26.68
N ARG A 224 -33.32 -13.76 -26.12
CA ARG A 224 -32.18 -14.32 -26.87
C ARG A 224 -32.58 -15.15 -28.11
N PRO A 225 -33.60 -16.03 -28.09
CA PRO A 225 -34.04 -16.73 -29.29
C PRO A 225 -34.86 -15.85 -30.26
N LEU A 226 -35.41 -14.71 -29.81
CA LEU A 226 -36.21 -13.80 -30.62
C LEU A 226 -35.35 -12.80 -31.42
N LEU A 227 -34.13 -12.50 -30.95
CA LEU A 227 -33.17 -11.63 -31.62
C LEU A 227 -32.03 -12.47 -32.23
N GLN A 228 -31.70 -12.25 -33.50
CA GLN A 228 -30.50 -12.84 -34.09
C GLN A 228 -29.25 -12.32 -33.34
N THR A 229 -28.34 -13.21 -32.95
CA THR A 229 -27.19 -12.94 -32.07
C THR A 229 -26.24 -11.85 -32.59
N ASP A 230 -26.20 -11.65 -33.92
CA ASP A 230 -25.37 -10.65 -34.59
C ASP A 230 -26.13 -9.34 -34.92
N SER A 231 -27.38 -9.21 -34.46
CA SER A 231 -28.15 -7.98 -34.69
C SER A 231 -27.58 -6.80 -33.91
N THR A 232 -27.57 -5.63 -34.55
CA THR A 232 -27.21 -4.35 -33.91
C THR A 232 -28.03 -4.07 -32.65
N VAL A 233 -29.28 -4.53 -32.63
CA VAL A 233 -30.20 -4.46 -31.48
C VAL A 233 -29.70 -5.30 -30.31
N TRP A 234 -29.19 -6.52 -30.56
CA TRP A 234 -28.63 -7.38 -29.52
C TRP A 234 -27.37 -6.76 -28.91
N GLN A 235 -26.49 -6.19 -29.73
CA GLN A 235 -25.30 -5.47 -29.26
C GLN A 235 -25.66 -4.23 -28.43
N GLN A 236 -26.67 -3.46 -28.86
CA GLN A 236 -27.18 -2.31 -28.09
C GLN A 236 -27.81 -2.73 -26.77
N LEU A 237 -28.59 -3.82 -26.75
CA LEU A 237 -29.16 -4.37 -25.51
C LEU A 237 -28.07 -4.86 -24.55
N GLN A 238 -27.02 -5.51 -25.06
CA GLN A 238 -25.86 -5.87 -24.24
C GLN A 238 -25.11 -4.65 -23.69
N GLN A 239 -24.93 -3.60 -24.49
CA GLN A 239 -24.35 -2.33 -24.02
C GLN A 239 -25.21 -1.65 -22.96
N LEU A 240 -26.54 -1.63 -23.14
CA LEU A 240 -27.48 -1.09 -22.17
C LEU A 240 -27.43 -1.88 -20.86
N ASN A 241 -27.38 -3.21 -20.92
CA ASN A 241 -27.26 -4.06 -19.73
C ASN A 241 -25.91 -3.90 -19.02
N ALA A 242 -24.82 -3.78 -19.78
CA ALA A 242 -23.50 -3.48 -19.22
C ALA A 242 -23.47 -2.09 -18.57
N SER A 243 -24.18 -1.10 -19.13
CA SER A 243 -24.32 0.24 -18.56
C SER A 243 -25.24 0.29 -17.33
N ALA A 244 -26.13 -0.70 -17.18
CA ALA A 244 -27.00 -0.86 -16.02
C ALA A 244 -26.30 -1.49 -14.82
N LYS A 245 -25.12 -2.09 -15.01
CA LYS A 245 -24.30 -2.59 -13.91
C LYS A 245 -23.83 -1.44 -13.03
N ASP A 246 -23.76 -1.72 -11.74
CA ASP A 246 -23.29 -0.73 -10.80
C ASP A 246 -21.79 -0.49 -11.01
N ARG A 247 -21.43 0.75 -11.38
CA ARG A 247 -20.02 1.13 -11.65
C ARG A 247 -19.14 0.93 -10.42
N GLN A 248 -19.67 1.22 -9.24
CA GLN A 248 -18.91 1.11 -7.99
C GLN A 248 -18.61 -0.37 -7.65
N LEU A 249 -19.60 -1.24 -7.78
CA LEU A 249 -19.47 -2.67 -7.58
C LEU A 249 -18.54 -3.30 -8.62
N THR A 250 -18.65 -2.85 -9.87
CA THR A 250 -17.77 -3.28 -10.97
C THR A 250 -16.33 -2.86 -10.71
N ALA A 251 -16.08 -1.66 -10.19
CA ALA A 251 -14.74 -1.20 -9.80
C ALA A 251 -14.11 -2.11 -8.75
N VAL A 252 -14.85 -2.46 -7.69
CA VAL A 252 -14.37 -3.37 -6.64
C VAL A 252 -14.08 -4.77 -7.17
N ARG A 253 -14.99 -5.36 -7.95
CA ARG A 253 -14.79 -6.67 -8.59
C ARG A 253 -13.56 -6.66 -9.52
N THR A 254 -13.38 -5.58 -10.28
CA THR A 254 -12.25 -5.41 -11.20
C THR A 254 -10.93 -5.27 -10.45
N ALA A 255 -10.89 -4.47 -9.37
CA ALA A 255 -9.68 -4.30 -8.57
C ALA A 255 -9.23 -5.63 -7.94
N ILE A 256 -10.17 -6.39 -7.36
CA ILE A 256 -9.85 -7.69 -6.74
C ILE A 256 -9.32 -8.68 -7.78
N SER A 257 -9.96 -8.80 -8.95
CA SER A 257 -9.51 -9.72 -10.00
C SER A 257 -8.17 -9.31 -10.65
N ARG A 258 -7.87 -8.01 -10.76
CA ARG A 258 -6.53 -7.52 -11.19
C ARG A 258 -5.44 -7.90 -10.20
N PHE A 259 -5.72 -7.82 -8.90
CA PHE A 259 -4.75 -8.19 -7.86
C PHE A 259 -4.61 -9.70 -7.68
N MET A 260 -5.71 -10.43 -7.79
CA MET A 260 -5.82 -11.86 -7.51
C MET A 260 -6.53 -12.55 -8.68
N PRO A 261 -5.82 -12.89 -9.77
CA PRO A 261 -6.42 -13.40 -11.00
C PRO A 261 -7.12 -14.75 -10.86
N ASP A 262 -6.77 -15.50 -9.81
CA ASP A 262 -7.39 -16.77 -9.44
C ASP A 262 -8.75 -16.58 -8.74
N LEU A 263 -9.10 -15.35 -8.36
CA LEU A 263 -10.33 -14.98 -7.68
C LEU A 263 -11.24 -14.12 -8.57
N ASP A 264 -12.47 -14.59 -8.78
CA ASP A 264 -13.48 -13.88 -9.56
C ASP A 264 -14.89 -14.03 -8.97
N ASN A 265 -15.87 -13.38 -9.62
CA ASN A 265 -17.29 -13.50 -9.28
C ASN A 265 -17.64 -13.28 -7.80
N LEU A 266 -17.07 -12.23 -7.18
CA LEU A 266 -17.42 -11.81 -5.83
C LEU A 266 -18.91 -11.41 -5.77
N ARG A 267 -19.65 -12.02 -4.83
CA ARG A 267 -21.11 -11.87 -4.69
C ARG A 267 -21.61 -12.21 -3.29
N VAL A 268 -22.79 -11.74 -2.93
CA VAL A 268 -23.47 -12.09 -1.67
C VAL A 268 -24.43 -13.24 -1.90
N ARG A 269 -24.25 -14.33 -1.15
CA ARG A 269 -25.18 -15.47 -1.11
C ARG A 269 -26.09 -15.34 0.10
N ARG A 270 -27.40 -15.45 -0.11
CA ARG A 270 -28.43 -15.32 0.95
C ARG A 270 -28.92 -16.67 1.50
N LYS A 271 -28.78 -17.75 0.72
CA LYS A 271 -29.21 -19.12 1.08
C LYS A 271 -28.00 -20.07 1.09
N PRO A 272 -27.92 -21.03 2.03
CA PRO A 272 -28.82 -21.25 3.18
C PRO A 272 -28.64 -20.24 4.32
N ARG A 273 -27.51 -19.52 4.35
CA ARG A 273 -27.23 -18.40 5.27
C ARG A 273 -26.63 -17.23 4.48
N LEU A 274 -26.59 -16.05 5.08
CA LEU A 274 -25.98 -14.86 4.49
C LEU A 274 -24.44 -14.95 4.59
N TYR A 275 -23.74 -14.92 3.46
CA TYR A 275 -22.28 -14.87 3.40
C TYR A 275 -21.79 -14.27 2.08
N MET A 276 -20.53 -13.82 2.07
CA MET A 276 -19.85 -13.40 0.85
C MET A 276 -19.20 -14.62 0.19
N ALA A 277 -19.48 -14.81 -1.09
CA ALA A 277 -18.95 -15.90 -1.90
C ALA A 277 -18.05 -15.34 -3.01
N ILE A 278 -17.02 -16.10 -3.35
CA ILE A 278 -16.07 -15.80 -4.41
C ILE A 278 -15.72 -17.09 -5.13
N ASP A 279 -15.53 -17.04 -6.43
CA ASP A 279 -15.10 -18.21 -7.19
C ASP A 279 -13.57 -18.21 -7.24
N LYS A 280 -12.97 -19.37 -6.98
CA LYS A 280 -11.53 -19.59 -6.99
C LYS A 280 -11.22 -20.79 -7.88
N ASN A 281 -10.49 -20.58 -8.98
CA ASN A 281 -10.22 -21.63 -9.97
C ASN A 281 -11.50 -22.37 -10.44
N GLY A 282 -12.62 -21.66 -10.54
CA GLY A 282 -13.92 -22.22 -10.93
C GLY A 282 -14.75 -22.85 -9.79
N GLU A 283 -14.22 -22.94 -8.57
CA GLU A 283 -14.97 -23.42 -7.40
C GLU A 283 -15.50 -22.26 -6.55
N THR A 284 -16.78 -22.29 -6.20
CA THR A 284 -17.37 -21.28 -5.31
C THR A 284 -16.98 -21.54 -3.85
N LEU A 285 -16.29 -20.60 -3.25
CA LEU A 285 -15.89 -20.60 -1.85
C LEU A 285 -16.62 -19.50 -1.07
N ASN A 286 -16.85 -19.74 0.21
CA ASN A 286 -17.13 -18.66 1.15
C ASN A 286 -15.83 -17.88 1.38
N VAL A 287 -15.87 -16.55 1.39
CA VAL A 287 -14.69 -15.71 1.67
C VAL A 287 -14.01 -16.08 2.99
N ALA A 288 -14.76 -16.56 3.99
CA ALA A 288 -14.22 -17.08 5.24
C ALA A 288 -13.30 -18.32 5.07
N GLN A 289 -13.40 -19.05 3.96
CA GLN A 289 -12.57 -20.23 3.64
C GLN A 289 -11.26 -19.87 2.94
N LEU A 290 -11.08 -18.63 2.49
CA LEU A 290 -9.81 -18.17 1.91
C LEU A 290 -8.66 -18.25 2.94
N SER A 291 -7.42 -18.28 2.46
CA SER A 291 -6.27 -18.15 3.35
C SER A 291 -6.24 -16.77 4.02
N GLN A 292 -5.55 -16.62 5.15
CA GLN A 292 -5.47 -15.33 5.83
C GLN A 292 -4.82 -14.25 4.95
N GLY A 293 -3.80 -14.62 4.17
CA GLY A 293 -3.18 -13.72 3.21
C GLY A 293 -4.12 -13.28 2.10
N GLU A 294 -4.92 -14.22 1.56
CA GLU A 294 -5.94 -13.92 0.54
C GLU A 294 -6.99 -12.95 1.06
N LYS A 295 -7.50 -13.19 2.27
CA LYS A 295 -8.48 -12.29 2.90
C LYS A 295 -7.87 -10.90 3.11
N SER A 296 -6.67 -10.82 3.67
CA SER A 296 -6.05 -9.53 3.97
C SER A 296 -5.84 -8.71 2.70
N LEU A 297 -5.34 -9.32 1.63
CA LEU A 297 -5.14 -8.66 0.34
C LEU A 297 -6.46 -8.27 -0.32
N MET A 298 -7.42 -9.19 -0.40
CA MET A 298 -8.74 -8.93 -0.98
C MET A 298 -9.44 -7.77 -0.28
N VAL A 299 -9.35 -7.71 1.05
CA VAL A 299 -9.99 -6.69 1.86
C VAL A 299 -9.27 -5.34 1.74
N LEU A 300 -7.94 -5.31 1.71
CA LEU A 300 -7.17 -4.10 1.44
C LEU A 300 -7.52 -3.49 0.08
N VAL A 301 -7.40 -4.29 -0.99
CA VAL A 301 -7.67 -3.86 -2.37
C VAL A 301 -9.15 -3.48 -2.54
N GLY A 302 -10.05 -4.30 -1.97
CA GLY A 302 -11.49 -4.05 -2.00
C GLY A 302 -11.87 -2.76 -1.27
N ASP A 303 -11.22 -2.42 -0.16
CA ASP A 303 -11.49 -1.18 0.58
C ASP A 303 -10.96 0.06 -0.14
N ILE A 304 -9.76 0.01 -0.73
CA ILE A 304 -9.23 1.09 -1.58
C ILE A 304 -10.20 1.36 -2.74
N ALA A 305 -10.57 0.31 -3.47
CA ALA A 305 -11.49 0.41 -4.60
C ALA A 305 -12.88 0.91 -4.18
N ARG A 306 -13.41 0.42 -3.04
CA ARG A 306 -14.67 0.87 -2.48
C ARG A 306 -14.64 2.37 -2.17
N ARG A 307 -13.59 2.85 -1.49
CA ARG A 307 -13.48 4.27 -1.12
C ARG A 307 -13.34 5.14 -2.36
N LEU A 308 -12.52 4.77 -3.34
CA LEU A 308 -12.44 5.46 -4.63
C LEU A 308 -13.81 5.51 -5.32
N ALA A 309 -14.54 4.39 -5.32
CA ALA A 309 -15.87 4.31 -5.92
C ALA A 309 -16.91 5.18 -5.23
N MET A 310 -16.86 5.28 -3.90
CA MET A 310 -17.74 6.16 -3.13
C MET A 310 -17.39 7.63 -3.34
N LEU A 311 -16.10 7.98 -3.33
CA LEU A 311 -15.60 9.35 -3.44
C LEU A 311 -15.76 9.92 -4.85
N ASN A 312 -15.86 9.07 -5.87
CA ASN A 312 -15.88 9.46 -7.28
C ASN A 312 -17.08 8.86 -8.04
N PRO A 313 -18.33 9.17 -7.64
CA PRO A 313 -19.53 8.54 -8.20
C PRO A 313 -19.78 8.90 -9.68
N ALA A 314 -19.29 10.06 -10.14
CA ALA A 314 -19.42 10.50 -11.53
C ALA A 314 -18.43 9.83 -12.50
N LEU A 315 -17.31 9.28 -12.02
CA LEU A 315 -16.29 8.70 -12.89
C LEU A 315 -16.83 7.44 -13.60
N GLU A 316 -16.48 7.29 -14.88
CA GLU A 316 -16.79 6.07 -15.63
C GLU A 316 -16.07 4.86 -15.03
N ASN A 317 -14.79 5.03 -14.74
CA ASN A 317 -13.98 4.07 -14.00
C ASN A 317 -13.51 4.69 -12.67
N PRO A 318 -14.17 4.40 -11.55
CA PRO A 318 -13.76 4.98 -10.28
C PRO A 318 -12.34 4.62 -9.82
N LEU A 319 -11.74 3.55 -10.36
CA LEU A 319 -10.36 3.17 -10.06
C LEU A 319 -9.31 4.17 -10.57
N THR A 320 -9.70 5.08 -11.46
CA THR A 320 -8.84 6.18 -11.94
C THR A 320 -9.01 7.47 -11.13
N GLY A 321 -9.73 7.42 -10.01
CA GLY A 321 -9.77 8.55 -9.08
C GLY A 321 -8.40 8.81 -8.46
N ASP A 322 -8.13 10.07 -8.14
CA ASP A 322 -6.88 10.49 -7.53
C ASP A 322 -6.85 10.14 -6.03
N GLY A 323 -5.65 10.03 -5.45
CA GLY A 323 -5.54 9.88 -4.01
C GLY A 323 -4.15 9.63 -3.46
N ILE A 324 -4.05 9.66 -2.14
CA ILE A 324 -2.85 9.34 -1.35
C ILE A 324 -3.18 8.15 -0.45
N VAL A 325 -2.45 7.07 -0.64
CA VAL A 325 -2.64 5.80 0.08
C VAL A 325 -1.36 5.43 0.83
N LEU A 326 -1.47 5.34 2.14
CA LEU A 326 -0.38 4.98 3.06
C LEU A 326 -0.59 3.52 3.50
N ILE A 327 0.40 2.64 3.33
CA ILE A 327 0.29 1.22 3.74
C ILE A 327 1.52 0.83 4.55
N ASP A 328 1.31 0.52 5.83
CA ASP A 328 2.38 0.06 6.71
C ASP A 328 2.57 -1.46 6.57
N GLU A 329 3.78 -1.98 6.65
CA GLU A 329 4.13 -3.40 6.50
C GLU A 329 3.35 -4.09 5.39
N VAL A 330 3.50 -3.59 4.16
CA VAL A 330 2.68 -4.03 3.03
C VAL A 330 2.80 -5.53 2.75
N ASP A 331 3.94 -6.13 3.11
CA ASP A 331 4.26 -7.55 3.00
C ASP A 331 3.58 -8.45 4.05
N LEU A 332 2.98 -7.86 5.10
CA LEU A 332 2.34 -8.62 6.17
C LEU A 332 1.26 -9.56 5.63
N HIS A 333 1.41 -10.86 5.92
CA HIS A 333 0.56 -11.96 5.45
C HIS A 333 0.48 -12.17 3.93
N LEU A 334 1.27 -11.46 3.12
CA LEU A 334 1.32 -11.70 1.68
C LEU A 334 2.16 -12.94 1.35
N HIS A 335 1.62 -13.79 0.47
CA HIS A 335 2.41 -14.88 -0.11
C HIS A 335 3.58 -14.29 -0.94
N PRO A 336 4.79 -14.89 -0.94
CA PRO A 336 5.94 -14.38 -1.68
C PRO A 336 5.69 -14.09 -3.16
N SER A 337 4.82 -14.88 -3.81
CA SER A 337 4.45 -14.65 -5.22
C SER A 337 3.62 -13.38 -5.44
N TRP A 338 2.89 -12.91 -4.43
CA TRP A 338 2.15 -11.64 -4.50
C TRP A 338 2.97 -10.47 -4.01
N GLN A 339 3.98 -10.70 -3.15
CA GLN A 339 4.97 -9.67 -2.85
C GLN A 339 5.71 -9.28 -4.14
N ARG A 340 6.09 -10.28 -4.94
CA ARG A 340 6.43 -10.08 -6.34
C ARG A 340 5.19 -9.56 -7.08
N SER A 341 5.35 -8.59 -7.98
CA SER A 341 4.29 -7.88 -8.70
C SER A 341 3.35 -6.99 -7.87
N PHE A 342 3.55 -6.84 -6.55
CA PHE A 342 2.64 -6.04 -5.72
C PHE A 342 2.54 -4.58 -6.19
N CYS A 343 3.70 -3.93 -6.34
CA CYS A 343 3.79 -2.54 -6.76
C CYS A 343 3.28 -2.33 -8.20
N ASP A 344 3.58 -3.24 -9.13
CA ASP A 344 3.07 -3.18 -10.50
C ASP A 344 1.54 -3.27 -10.52
N ARG A 345 0.96 -4.17 -9.73
CA ARG A 345 -0.50 -4.31 -9.60
C ARG A 345 -1.15 -3.06 -8.98
N LEU A 346 -0.49 -2.37 -8.05
CA LEU A 346 -0.95 -1.08 -7.55
C LEU A 346 -1.00 -0.03 -8.65
N ILE A 347 0.08 0.10 -9.43
CA ILE A 347 0.18 1.07 -10.53
C ILE A 347 -0.87 0.78 -11.62
N ASP A 348 -1.09 -0.49 -11.95
CA ASP A 348 -2.04 -0.89 -12.99
C ASP A 348 -3.50 -0.77 -12.55
N THR A 349 -3.77 -0.95 -11.26
CA THR A 349 -5.14 -0.92 -10.71
C THR A 349 -5.56 0.49 -10.30
N PHE A 350 -4.65 1.26 -9.70
CA PHE A 350 -4.90 2.58 -9.14
C PHE A 350 -3.89 3.60 -9.69
N PRO A 351 -3.95 3.91 -11.00
CA PRO A 351 -2.89 4.62 -11.72
C PRO A 351 -2.67 6.06 -11.24
N ASN A 352 -3.68 6.67 -10.64
CA ASN A 352 -3.67 8.07 -10.19
C ASN A 352 -3.54 8.20 -8.66
N CYS A 353 -3.22 7.11 -7.96
CA CYS A 353 -2.94 7.15 -6.54
C CYS A 353 -1.44 7.23 -6.27
N GLN A 354 -1.04 8.14 -5.38
CA GLN A 354 0.27 8.14 -4.74
C GLN A 354 0.29 7.11 -3.61
N PHE A 355 1.30 6.23 -3.61
CA PHE A 355 1.49 5.22 -2.59
C PHE A 355 2.73 5.49 -1.76
N VAL A 356 2.57 5.44 -0.44
CA VAL A 356 3.67 5.50 0.52
C VAL A 356 3.63 4.24 1.35
N LEU A 357 4.61 3.36 1.14
CA LEU A 357 4.63 2.01 1.65
C LEU A 357 5.77 1.84 2.65
N THR A 358 5.60 0.95 3.62
CA THR A 358 6.73 0.39 4.37
C THR A 358 6.77 -1.12 4.16
N THR A 359 7.97 -1.69 4.15
CA THR A 359 8.12 -3.14 4.00
C THR A 359 9.36 -3.68 4.71
N HIS A 360 9.26 -4.94 5.11
CA HIS A 360 10.38 -5.78 5.53
C HIS A 360 10.78 -6.81 4.46
N SER A 361 10.02 -6.89 3.36
CA SER A 361 10.27 -7.90 2.34
C SER A 361 11.22 -7.37 1.26
N PRO A 362 12.35 -8.07 1.02
CA PRO A 362 13.22 -7.75 -0.10
C PRO A 362 12.51 -7.96 -1.45
N LEU A 363 11.50 -8.83 -1.51
CA LEU A 363 10.79 -9.18 -2.73
C LEU A 363 9.92 -8.03 -3.27
N ILE A 364 9.43 -7.16 -2.38
CA ILE A 364 8.63 -5.98 -2.78
C ILE A 364 9.52 -4.99 -3.54
N ILE A 365 10.75 -4.77 -3.06
CA ILE A 365 11.64 -3.75 -3.62
C ILE A 365 12.49 -4.26 -4.79
N SER A 366 12.72 -5.58 -4.89
CA SER A 366 13.54 -6.14 -5.95
C SER A 366 12.79 -6.47 -7.25
N ASP A 367 11.46 -6.52 -7.20
CA ASP A 367 10.64 -6.96 -8.34
C ASP A 367 10.00 -5.80 -9.12
N CYS A 368 9.94 -4.59 -8.56
CA CYS A 368 9.31 -3.44 -9.22
C CYS A 368 10.35 -2.47 -9.79
N GLN A 369 10.18 -2.12 -11.07
CA GLN A 369 11.03 -1.14 -11.73
C GLN A 369 10.55 0.28 -11.39
N ASN A 370 11.50 1.21 -11.26
CA ASN A 370 11.24 2.64 -11.09
C ASN A 370 10.46 3.01 -9.81
N ILE A 371 10.69 2.37 -8.67
CA ILE A 371 10.12 2.83 -7.37
C ILE A 371 11.14 3.67 -6.59
N LEU A 372 10.66 4.62 -5.78
CA LEU A 372 11.54 5.40 -4.91
C LEU A 372 11.73 4.63 -3.60
N VAL A 373 12.95 4.16 -3.35
CA VAL A 373 13.25 3.39 -2.14
C VAL A 373 14.11 4.21 -1.20
N TYR A 374 13.71 4.28 0.06
CA TYR A 374 14.50 4.84 1.15
C TYR A 374 14.82 3.76 2.17
N THR A 375 16.07 3.71 2.61
CA THR A 375 16.46 2.96 3.81
C THR A 375 16.55 3.87 5.02
N LEU A 376 16.10 3.35 6.16
CA LEU A 376 16.14 4.01 7.46
C LEU A 376 17.07 3.24 8.39
N ASN A 377 18.21 3.87 8.70
CA ASN A 377 19.24 3.33 9.58
C ASN A 377 19.53 4.35 10.69
N ASN A 378 19.28 3.98 11.95
CA ASN A 378 19.57 4.81 13.13
C ASN A 378 19.00 6.25 13.09
N GLY A 379 17.84 6.44 12.45
CA GLY A 379 17.21 7.76 12.32
C GLY A 379 17.72 8.60 11.16
N GLU A 380 18.66 8.08 10.37
CA GLU A 380 19.10 8.67 9.10
C GLU A 380 18.38 8.01 7.93
N LEU A 381 18.00 8.84 6.96
CA LEU A 381 17.30 8.43 5.75
C LEU A 381 18.26 8.51 4.57
N GLN A 382 18.38 7.41 3.84
CA GLN A 382 19.19 7.35 2.63
C GLN A 382 18.34 6.84 1.46
N GLN A 383 18.37 7.57 0.34
CA GLN A 383 17.78 7.11 -0.91
C GLN A 383 18.64 6.00 -1.50
N LEU A 384 18.01 4.88 -1.87
CA LEU A 384 18.68 3.77 -2.51
C LEU A 384 18.57 3.84 -4.04
N PRO A 385 19.59 3.33 -4.77
CA PRO A 385 19.44 3.08 -6.19
C PRO A 385 18.36 2.00 -6.43
N SER A 386 17.94 1.84 -7.69
CA SER A 386 16.99 0.79 -8.03
C SER A 386 17.52 -0.59 -7.63
N GLN A 387 16.69 -1.37 -6.95
CA GLN A 387 16.97 -2.75 -6.54
C GLN A 387 16.39 -3.77 -7.53
N TYR A 388 15.82 -3.29 -8.64
CA TYR A 388 15.13 -4.12 -9.62
C TYR A 388 16.04 -5.22 -10.17
N GLY A 389 15.57 -6.46 -10.12
CA GLY A 389 16.28 -7.65 -10.59
C GLY A 389 17.35 -8.19 -9.64
N GLN A 390 17.57 -7.57 -8.48
CA GLN A 390 18.46 -8.13 -7.46
C GLN A 390 17.84 -9.37 -6.81
N ASP A 391 18.69 -10.32 -6.42
CA ASP A 391 18.24 -11.46 -5.63
C ASP A 391 17.93 -11.04 -4.19
N ALA A 392 17.00 -11.77 -3.57
CA ALA A 392 16.52 -11.45 -2.23
C ALA A 392 17.61 -11.49 -1.16
N ASN A 393 18.65 -12.33 -1.33
CA ASN A 393 19.72 -12.46 -0.34
C ASN A 393 20.65 -11.25 -0.40
N THR A 394 20.99 -10.77 -1.60
CA THR A 394 21.73 -9.51 -1.77
C THR A 394 20.99 -8.34 -1.17
N VAL A 395 19.68 -8.21 -1.42
CA VAL A 395 18.89 -7.13 -0.81
C VAL A 395 18.84 -7.25 0.72
N LEU A 396 18.72 -8.46 1.28
CA LEU A 396 18.73 -8.65 2.73
C LEU A 396 20.06 -8.22 3.36
N LEU A 397 21.19 -8.56 2.73
CA LEU A 397 22.53 -8.22 3.20
C LEU A 397 22.84 -6.73 3.02
N ASP A 398 22.73 -6.22 1.79
CA ASP A 398 23.28 -4.93 1.41
C ASP A 398 22.33 -3.76 1.74
N VAL A 399 21.01 -4.02 1.75
CA VAL A 399 19.99 -2.99 1.95
C VAL A 399 19.34 -3.06 3.32
N MET A 400 19.00 -4.27 3.77
CA MET A 400 18.26 -4.47 5.03
C MET A 400 19.15 -4.80 6.23
N ASP A 401 20.48 -4.89 6.02
CA ASP A 401 21.48 -5.20 7.06
C ASP A 401 21.04 -6.39 7.93
N THR A 402 20.63 -7.46 7.24
CA THR A 402 20.04 -8.68 7.81
C THR A 402 20.79 -9.91 7.30
N SER A 403 21.26 -10.75 8.22
CA SER A 403 21.95 -11.99 7.89
C SER A 403 21.03 -12.97 7.15
N ILE A 404 21.52 -13.54 6.05
CA ILE A 404 20.76 -14.50 5.21
C ILE A 404 20.77 -15.93 5.74
N ARG A 405 21.48 -16.17 6.86
CA ARG A 405 21.59 -17.48 7.48
C ARG A 405 21.79 -17.36 8.99
N ASN A 406 21.69 -18.49 9.67
CA ASN A 406 21.94 -18.57 11.10
C ASN A 406 23.37 -18.14 11.43
N GLU A 407 23.54 -17.28 12.44
CA GLU A 407 24.82 -16.72 12.88
C GLU A 407 25.87 -17.78 13.21
N THR A 408 25.48 -18.87 13.87
CA THR A 408 26.39 -19.98 14.19
C THR A 408 26.93 -20.65 12.94
N ILE A 409 26.05 -20.94 11.98
CA ILE A 409 26.43 -21.55 10.70
C ILE A 409 27.24 -20.57 9.84
N ASP A 410 26.91 -19.28 9.87
CA ASP A 410 27.68 -18.27 9.14
C ASP A 410 29.11 -18.18 9.66
N THR A 411 29.28 -18.16 10.99
CA THR A 411 30.59 -18.16 11.64
C THR A 411 31.37 -19.44 11.30
N GLU A 412 30.74 -20.62 11.39
CA GLU A 412 31.37 -21.89 11.04
C GLU A 412 31.77 -21.95 9.55
N LEU A 413 30.95 -21.44 8.64
CA LEU A 413 31.26 -21.36 7.20
C LEU A 413 32.37 -20.35 6.91
N ASN A 414 32.39 -19.21 7.58
CA ASN A 414 33.46 -18.22 7.44
C ASN A 414 34.80 -18.79 7.93
N ASN A 415 34.81 -19.46 9.10
CA ASN A 415 36.00 -20.16 9.60
C ASN A 415 36.50 -21.23 8.63
N LEU A 416 35.59 -21.99 8.00
CA LEU A 416 35.95 -22.96 6.97
C LEU A 416 36.58 -22.27 5.74
N LEU A 417 36.00 -21.18 5.26
CA LEU A 417 36.54 -20.42 4.13
C LEU A 417 37.91 -19.79 4.46
N ASP A 418 38.09 -19.27 5.67
CA ASP A 418 39.36 -18.73 6.15
C ASP A 418 40.44 -19.82 6.25
N ALA A 419 40.10 -21.01 6.77
CA ALA A 419 41.01 -22.15 6.80
C ALA A 419 41.44 -22.58 5.38
N ILE A 420 40.51 -22.55 4.41
CA ILE A 420 40.81 -22.80 3.00
C ILE A 420 41.72 -21.69 2.45
N GLN A 421 41.42 -20.41 2.68
CA GLN A 421 42.23 -19.29 2.19
C GLN A 421 43.65 -19.32 2.75
N ASN A 422 43.81 -19.66 4.03
CA ASN A 422 45.09 -19.80 4.72
C ASN A 422 45.83 -21.12 4.41
N ALA A 423 45.28 -21.95 3.49
CA ALA A 423 45.82 -23.25 3.11
C ALA A 423 45.99 -24.25 4.27
N ASN A 424 45.24 -24.09 5.37
CA ASN A 424 45.20 -25.04 6.48
C ASN A 424 44.24 -26.20 6.15
N LEU A 425 44.70 -27.13 5.30
CA LEU A 425 43.87 -28.21 4.77
C LEU A 425 43.31 -29.15 5.86
N THR A 426 44.08 -29.40 6.92
CA THR A 426 43.67 -30.30 8.02
C THR A 426 42.50 -29.72 8.79
N GLU A 427 42.58 -28.43 9.13
CA GLU A 427 41.50 -27.71 9.81
C GLU A 427 40.27 -27.56 8.91
N ALA A 428 40.48 -27.20 7.63
CA ALA A 428 39.40 -27.09 6.65
C ALA A 428 38.63 -28.42 6.48
N GLU A 429 39.31 -29.57 6.47
CA GLU A 429 38.66 -30.88 6.40
C GLU A 429 37.87 -31.23 7.65
N GLN A 430 38.40 -30.91 8.84
CA GLN A 430 37.69 -31.11 10.10
C GLN A 430 36.42 -30.27 10.15
N LEU A 431 36.51 -28.97 9.84
CA LEU A 431 35.38 -28.05 9.79
C LEU A 431 34.35 -28.49 8.75
N LEU A 432 34.80 -28.93 7.57
CA LEU A 432 33.92 -29.45 6.52
C LEU A 432 33.19 -30.72 6.99
N SER A 433 33.85 -31.63 7.69
CA SER A 433 33.23 -32.85 8.22
C SER A 433 32.14 -32.51 9.24
N GLN A 434 32.44 -31.62 10.19
CA GLN A 434 31.50 -31.16 11.20
C GLN A 434 30.27 -30.47 10.57
N LEU A 435 30.49 -29.62 9.58
CA LEU A 435 29.41 -28.95 8.85
C LEU A 435 28.58 -29.91 7.99
N THR A 436 29.18 -30.96 7.44
CA THR A 436 28.48 -31.98 6.64
C THR A 436 27.56 -32.86 7.50
N GLU A 437 27.87 -33.05 8.79
CA GLU A 437 26.98 -33.73 9.73
C GLU A 437 25.75 -32.89 10.09
N LYS A 438 25.89 -31.57 10.14
CA LYS A 438 24.83 -30.64 10.53
C LYS A 438 23.95 -30.20 9.36
N LEU A 439 24.52 -30.03 8.18
CA LEU A 439 23.85 -29.45 7.01
C LEU A 439 23.46 -30.52 5.98
N HIS A 440 22.45 -30.22 5.17
CA HIS A 440 21.98 -31.12 4.13
C HIS A 440 23.08 -31.43 3.10
N ALA A 441 23.14 -32.67 2.59
CA ALA A 441 24.21 -33.15 1.72
C ALA A 441 24.43 -32.31 0.45
N ASN A 442 23.36 -31.66 -0.05
CA ASN A 442 23.38 -30.81 -1.24
C ASN A 442 23.55 -29.31 -0.93
N HIS A 443 24.08 -28.97 0.26
CA HIS A 443 24.34 -27.57 0.61
C HIS A 443 25.39 -26.96 -0.32
N LEU A 444 25.02 -25.89 -1.04
CA LEU A 444 25.83 -25.30 -2.10
C LEU A 444 27.23 -24.88 -1.61
N GLU A 445 27.33 -24.26 -0.43
CA GLU A 445 28.61 -23.81 0.12
C GLU A 445 29.53 -24.98 0.52
N LEU A 446 28.97 -26.12 0.95
CA LEU A 446 29.79 -27.30 1.26
C LEU A 446 30.33 -27.95 -0.02
N MET A 447 29.54 -27.94 -1.09
CA MET A 447 30.01 -28.37 -2.41
C MET A 447 31.13 -27.47 -2.94
N LYS A 448 30.97 -26.15 -2.84
CA LYS A 448 32.01 -25.18 -3.20
C LYS A 448 33.28 -25.40 -2.37
N ALA A 449 33.15 -25.54 -1.05
CA ALA A 449 34.28 -25.80 -0.16
C ALA A 449 35.03 -27.11 -0.52
N LYS A 450 34.30 -28.20 -0.77
CA LYS A 450 34.88 -29.48 -1.24
C LYS A 450 35.67 -29.30 -2.53
N LEU A 451 35.13 -28.57 -3.50
CA LEU A 451 35.81 -28.29 -4.76
C LEU A 451 37.08 -27.45 -4.55
N LEU A 452 37.03 -26.44 -3.68
CA LEU A 452 38.18 -25.58 -3.36
C LEU A 452 39.29 -26.35 -2.66
N ILE A 453 38.96 -27.18 -1.67
CA ILE A 453 39.91 -28.05 -0.96
C ILE A 453 40.58 -29.03 -1.95
N ASN A 454 39.81 -29.68 -2.82
CA ASN A 454 40.35 -30.59 -3.83
C ASN A 454 41.28 -29.87 -4.84
N LYS A 455 40.93 -28.63 -5.21
CA LYS A 455 41.76 -27.79 -6.08
C LYS A 455 43.08 -27.39 -5.41
N GLN A 456 43.08 -27.10 -4.12
CA GLN A 456 44.31 -26.81 -3.39
C GLN A 456 45.19 -28.05 -3.20
N LYS A 457 44.59 -29.22 -2.88
CA LYS A 457 45.32 -30.49 -2.82
C LYS A 457 46.03 -30.83 -4.12
N SER A 458 45.35 -30.67 -5.24
CA SER A 458 45.93 -30.93 -6.57
C SER A 458 47.00 -29.92 -6.98
N ARG A 459 47.03 -28.72 -6.40
CA ARG A 459 48.14 -27.76 -6.55
C ARG A 459 49.32 -28.15 -5.68
N HIS A 460 49.10 -28.43 -4.40
CA HIS A 460 50.15 -28.90 -3.49
C HIS A 460 50.83 -30.19 -4.01
N ALA A 461 50.07 -31.12 -4.59
CA ALA A 461 50.62 -32.35 -5.17
C ALA A 461 51.38 -32.17 -6.50
N LYS A 462 51.31 -30.99 -7.13
CA LYS A 462 52.11 -30.64 -8.32
C LYS A 462 53.37 -29.84 -7.98
N ASP A 463 53.34 -29.14 -6.85
CA ASP A 463 54.46 -28.32 -6.34
C ASP A 463 55.34 -29.09 -5.33
N SER A 464 54.95 -30.32 -4.95
CA SER A 464 55.72 -31.31 -4.18
C SER A 464 56.30 -32.36 -5.11
#